data_AF-A0A4Q5XSV0-F1
#
_entry.id   AF-A0A4Q5XSV0-F1
#
_cell.length_a   1.000
_cell.length_b   1.000
_cell.length_c   1.000
_cell.angle_alpha   90.00
_cell.angle_beta   90.00
_cell.angle_gamma   90.00
#
_symmetry.space_group_name_H-M   'P 1'
#
loop_
_entity.id
_entity.type
_entity.pdbx_description
1 polymer ?
#
loop_
_entity_poly.entity_id
_entity_poly.type
_entity_poly.pdbx_seq_one_letter_code
_entity_poly.pdbx_strand_id
1 'polypeptide(L)'
;MTPVLLNAARAFAMVSFSDGRLSPVEAQNFASFVNKEPGLNHSGHTEIAEAWEQAAREVHAVQSFGTALVTIRTEITSPADKALLMRVAQAALIADGRLELQENQAISSLAEALGLDPANY
;
A
#
# COMPACT_ATOMS: atom_id res chain seq x y z
N MET A 1 -16.28 -1.28 -2.95
CA MET A 1 -14.84 -1.44 -2.64
C MET A 1 -14.48 -2.91 -2.46
N THR A 2 -13.47 -3.40 -3.18
CA THR A 2 -12.98 -4.80 -3.04
C THR A 2 -11.90 -4.92 -1.95
N PRO A 3 -11.70 -6.10 -1.34
CA PRO A 3 -10.60 -6.32 -0.39
C PRO A 3 -9.23 -6.02 -1.01
N VAL A 4 -9.02 -6.36 -2.28
CA VAL A 4 -7.75 -6.11 -2.97
C VAL A 4 -7.47 -4.61 -3.11
N LEU A 5 -8.47 -3.80 -3.47
CA LEU A 5 -8.31 -2.34 -3.57
C LEU A 5 -7.98 -1.70 -2.23
N LEU A 6 -8.68 -2.09 -1.16
CA LEU A 6 -8.41 -1.56 0.18
C LEU A 6 -7.02 -1.95 0.68
N ASN A 7 -6.60 -3.19 0.46
CA ASN A 7 -5.27 -3.64 0.87
C ASN A 7 -4.16 -3.05 -0.02
N ALA A 8 -4.44 -2.73 -1.28
CA ALA A 8 -3.55 -1.93 -2.11
C ALA A 8 -3.39 -0.50 -1.54
N ALA A 9 -4.48 0.15 -1.13
CA ALA A 9 -4.41 1.46 -0.49
C ALA A 9 -3.60 1.43 0.81
N ARG A 10 -3.79 0.39 1.65
CA ARG A 10 -2.97 0.15 2.85
C ARG A 10 -1.49 0.00 2.47
N ALA A 11 -1.17 -0.87 1.52
CA ALA A 11 0.20 -1.09 1.04
C ALA A 11 0.88 0.22 0.61
N PHE A 12 0.19 1.02 -0.20
CA PHE A 12 0.68 2.32 -0.65
C PHE A 12 0.87 3.29 0.53
N ALA A 13 -0.17 3.45 1.37
CA ALA A 13 -0.14 4.39 2.49
C ALA A 13 0.94 4.05 3.52
N MET A 14 1.26 2.78 3.73
CA MET A 14 2.34 2.37 4.64
C MET A 14 3.70 2.90 4.20
N VAL A 15 3.99 2.81 2.90
CA VAL A 15 5.25 3.30 2.33
C VAL A 15 5.25 4.83 2.26
N SER A 16 4.16 5.43 1.77
CA SER A 16 4.02 6.89 1.70
C SER A 16 4.09 7.59 3.06
N PHE A 17 3.73 6.91 4.16
CA PHE A 17 3.79 7.46 5.51
C PHE A 17 5.19 7.35 6.16
N SER A 18 6.21 6.95 5.43
CA SER A 18 7.58 6.81 5.95
C SER A 18 8.15 8.12 6.53
N ASP A 19 7.65 9.28 6.10
CA ASP A 19 7.99 10.60 6.64
C ASP A 19 7.11 11.03 7.84
N GLY A 20 6.19 10.16 8.26
CA GLY A 20 5.21 10.39 9.33
C GLY A 20 4.00 11.23 8.92
N ARG A 21 3.79 11.48 7.62
CA ARG A 21 2.67 12.29 7.11
C ARG A 21 2.12 11.70 5.82
N LEU A 22 0.82 11.87 5.59
CA LEU A 22 0.23 11.64 4.26
C LEU A 22 -0.19 12.99 3.70
N SER A 23 0.32 13.33 2.52
CA SER A 23 -0.06 14.54 1.81
C SER A 23 -1.19 14.26 0.81
N PRO A 24 -1.95 15.29 0.37
CA PRO A 24 -2.92 15.13 -0.71
C PRO A 24 -2.31 14.67 -2.05
N VAL A 25 -0.99 14.81 -2.23
CA VAL A 25 -0.29 14.31 -3.42
C VAL A 25 -0.23 12.79 -3.41
N GLU A 26 -0.06 12.15 -2.26
CA GLU A 26 -0.04 10.68 -2.13
C GLU A 26 -1.37 10.06 -2.56
N ALA A 27 -2.49 10.71 -2.20
CA ALA A 27 -3.82 10.29 -2.64
C ALA A 27 -3.96 10.32 -4.19
N GLN A 28 -3.42 11.37 -4.82
CA GLN A 28 -3.43 11.52 -6.28
C GLN A 28 -2.49 10.52 -6.95
N ASN A 29 -1.34 10.24 -6.35
CA ASN A 29 -0.39 9.24 -6.83
C ASN A 29 -1.00 7.84 -6.79
N PHE A 30 -1.63 7.47 -5.67
CA PHE A 30 -2.35 6.21 -5.52
C PHE A 30 -3.47 6.08 -6.56
N ALA A 31 -4.32 7.10 -6.71
CA ALA A 31 -5.39 7.07 -7.71
C ALA A 31 -4.85 6.96 -9.14
N SER A 32 -3.77 7.68 -9.45
CA SER A 32 -3.10 7.63 -10.75
C SER A 32 -2.49 6.26 -11.05
N PHE A 33 -1.94 5.60 -10.02
CA PHE A 33 -1.43 4.24 -10.12
C PHE A 33 -2.57 3.25 -10.39
N VAL A 34 -3.62 3.28 -9.58
CA VAL A 34 -4.79 2.38 -9.70
C VAL A 34 -5.41 2.46 -11.10
N ASN A 35 -5.56 3.66 -11.65
CA ASN A 35 -6.13 3.85 -12.99
C ASN A 35 -5.29 3.23 -14.12
N LYS A 36 -4.00 2.98 -13.89
CA LYS A 36 -3.07 2.38 -14.87
C LYS A 36 -2.82 0.90 -14.63
N GLU A 37 -3.07 0.41 -13.41
CA GLU A 37 -2.80 -0.96 -13.00
C GLU A 37 -3.94 -1.90 -13.46
N PRO A 38 -3.68 -2.88 -14.34
CA PRO A 38 -4.72 -3.76 -14.88
C PRO A 38 -5.53 -4.52 -13.83
N GLY A 39 -4.93 -4.83 -12.68
CA GLY A 39 -5.60 -5.51 -11.58
C GLY A 39 -6.53 -4.63 -10.73
N LEU A 40 -6.53 -3.31 -10.93
CA LEU A 40 -7.28 -2.36 -10.11
C LEU A 40 -8.08 -1.33 -10.91
N ASN A 41 -7.77 -1.12 -12.20
CA ASN A 41 -8.35 -0.07 -13.06
C ASN A 41 -9.85 -0.20 -13.35
N HIS A 42 -10.47 -1.30 -12.94
CA HIS A 42 -11.92 -1.49 -13.00
C HIS A 42 -12.65 -0.84 -11.81
N SER A 43 -11.91 -0.30 -10.82
CA SER A 43 -12.47 0.34 -9.64
C SER A 43 -12.98 1.75 -9.96
N GLY A 44 -14.14 2.12 -9.43
CA GLY A 44 -14.69 3.46 -9.63
C GLY A 44 -13.94 4.53 -8.82
N HIS A 45 -13.94 5.79 -9.28
CA HIS A 45 -13.29 6.91 -8.58
C HIS A 45 -13.70 7.04 -7.10
N THR A 46 -14.99 6.85 -6.80
CA THR A 46 -15.50 6.86 -5.42
C THR A 46 -14.89 5.74 -4.58
N GLU A 47 -14.78 4.52 -5.11
CA GLU A 47 -14.20 3.38 -4.39
C GLU A 47 -12.71 3.57 -4.12
N ILE A 48 -11.99 4.18 -5.06
CA ILE A 48 -10.57 4.52 -4.91
C ILE A 48 -10.38 5.54 -3.78
N ALA A 49 -11.23 6.58 -3.76
CA ALA A 49 -11.19 7.59 -2.70
C ALA A 49 -11.53 7.00 -1.33
N GLU A 50 -12.57 6.18 -1.24
CA GLU A 50 -12.96 5.49 0.01
C GLU A 50 -11.84 4.58 0.53
N ALA A 51 -11.21 3.81 -0.36
CA ALA A 51 -10.08 2.93 -0.01
C ALA A 51 -8.91 3.73 0.54
N TRP A 52 -8.56 4.84 -0.11
CA TRP A 52 -7.49 5.73 0.33
C TRP A 52 -7.81 6.35 1.69
N GLU A 53 -8.99 6.94 1.86
CA GLU A 53 -9.39 7.57 3.12
C GLU A 53 -9.37 6.58 4.28
N GLN A 54 -9.83 5.35 4.05
CA GLN A 54 -9.79 4.31 5.07
C GLN A 54 -8.34 3.96 5.43
N ALA A 55 -7.48 3.69 4.45
CA ALA A 55 -6.07 3.38 4.68
C ALA A 55 -5.35 4.53 5.41
N ALA A 56 -5.57 5.78 5.00
CA ALA A 56 -4.97 6.95 5.63
C ALA A 56 -5.42 7.12 7.09
N ARG A 57 -6.71 6.90 7.40
CA ARG A 57 -7.22 6.91 8.77
C ARG A 57 -6.57 5.83 9.63
N GLU A 58 -6.44 4.62 9.10
CA GLU A 58 -5.80 3.50 9.80
C GLU A 58 -4.34 3.83 10.12
N VAL A 59 -3.58 4.32 9.14
CA VAL A 59 -2.17 4.70 9.33
C VAL A 59 -2.00 5.80 10.39
N HIS A 60 -2.81 6.85 10.35
CA HIS A 60 -2.73 7.96 11.32
C HIS A 60 -3.12 7.55 12.75
N ALA A 61 -4.05 6.61 12.92
CA ALA A 61 -4.60 6.27 14.23
C ALA A 61 -3.64 5.45 15.11
N VAL A 62 -2.82 4.58 14.50
CA VAL A 62 -2.00 3.59 15.25
C VAL A 62 -0.51 3.86 15.21
N GLN A 63 0.00 4.77 14.35
CA GLN A 63 1.44 4.98 14.11
C GLN A 63 2.22 3.66 13.87
N SER A 64 1.50 2.62 13.46
CA SER A 64 1.98 1.25 13.30
C SER A 64 1.08 0.57 12.29
N PHE A 65 1.66 -0.34 11.52
CA PHE A 65 0.96 -1.05 10.46
C PHE A 65 0.51 -2.45 10.86
N GLY A 66 0.70 -2.86 12.12
CA GLY A 66 0.46 -4.23 12.58
C GLY A 66 -0.93 -4.78 12.22
N THR A 67 -1.99 -4.01 12.46
CA THR A 67 -3.36 -4.43 12.12
C THR A 67 -3.57 -4.54 10.61
N ALA A 68 -3.06 -3.58 9.84
CA ALA A 68 -3.16 -3.61 8.38
C ALA A 68 -2.41 -4.81 7.78
N LEU A 69 -1.20 -5.10 8.28
CA LEU A 69 -0.40 -6.25 7.87
C LEU A 69 -1.08 -7.59 8.20
N VAL A 70 -1.73 -7.70 9.36
CA VAL A 70 -2.53 -8.88 9.71
C VAL A 70 -3.69 -9.06 8.72
N THR A 71 -4.43 -7.99 8.41
CA THR A 71 -5.53 -8.05 7.46
C THR A 71 -5.05 -8.44 6.06
N ILE A 72 -3.97 -7.82 5.59
CA ILE A 72 -3.33 -8.15 4.30
C ILE A 72 -2.97 -9.64 4.25
N ARG A 73 -2.33 -10.17 5.30
CA ARG A 73 -1.97 -11.59 5.39
C ARG A 73 -3.19 -12.52 5.27
N THR A 74 -4.33 -12.12 5.82
CA THR A 74 -5.54 -12.94 5.81
C THR A 74 -6.35 -12.84 4.53
N GLU A 75 -6.40 -11.66 3.91
CA GLU A 75 -7.27 -11.38 2.76
C GLU A 75 -6.55 -11.59 1.42
N ILE A 76 -5.22 -11.45 1.39
CA ILE A 76 -4.43 -11.52 0.16
C ILE A 76 -3.70 -12.86 0.08
N THR A 77 -4.37 -13.84 -0.54
CA THR A 77 -3.89 -15.22 -0.59
C THR A 77 -3.37 -15.62 -1.97
N SER A 78 -3.86 -15.00 -3.05
CA SER A 78 -3.46 -15.38 -4.40
C SER A 78 -2.07 -14.82 -4.77
N PRO A 79 -1.24 -15.57 -5.52
CA PRO A 79 0.07 -15.06 -5.97
C PRO A 79 -0.03 -13.77 -6.80
N ALA A 80 -1.10 -13.63 -7.59
CA ALA A 80 -1.33 -12.45 -8.42
C ALA A 80 -1.57 -11.19 -7.56
N ASP A 81 -2.40 -11.31 -6.52
CA ASP A 81 -2.70 -10.19 -5.62
C ASP A 81 -1.49 -9.84 -4.75
N LYS A 82 -0.71 -10.83 -4.32
CA LYS A 82 0.56 -10.58 -3.61
C LYS A 82 1.53 -9.78 -4.48
N ALA A 83 1.72 -10.19 -5.72
CA ALA A 83 2.59 -9.48 -6.66
C ALA A 83 2.05 -8.07 -6.98
N LEU A 84 0.73 -7.91 -7.07
CA LEU A 84 0.08 -6.62 -7.23
C LEU A 84 0.35 -5.70 -6.05
N LEU A 85 0.17 -6.17 -4.82
CA LEU A 85 0.41 -5.37 -3.62
C LEU A 85 1.88 -4.92 -3.50
N MET A 86 2.83 -5.78 -3.88
CA MET A 86 4.24 -5.38 -3.91
C MET A 86 4.50 -4.29 -4.94
N ARG A 87 3.92 -4.38 -6.15
CA ARG A 87 4.04 -3.30 -7.15
C ARG A 87 3.43 -1.99 -6.66
N VAL A 88 2.28 -2.06 -6.00
CA VAL A 88 1.61 -0.88 -5.41
C VAL A 88 2.51 -0.23 -4.36
N ALA A 89 3.08 -1.02 -3.47
CA ALA A 89 3.96 -0.50 -2.42
C ALA A 89 5.25 0.11 -2.99
N GLN A 90 5.87 -0.55 -3.97
CA GLN A 90 7.07 -0.04 -4.64
C GLN A 90 6.80 1.26 -5.42
N ALA A 91 5.57 1.46 -5.92
CA ALA A 91 5.18 2.69 -6.59
C ALA A 91 5.07 3.90 -5.64
N ALA A 92 5.00 3.66 -4.33
CA ALA A 92 4.99 4.70 -3.29
C ALA A 92 6.39 5.10 -2.82
N LEU A 93 7.46 4.43 -3.28
CA LEU A 93 8.84 4.78 -2.92
C LEU A 93 9.20 6.17 -3.43
N ILE A 94 9.79 6.99 -2.56
CA ILE A 94 10.33 8.29 -2.89
C ILE A 94 11.79 8.11 -3.34
N ALA A 95 12.06 8.39 -4.62
CA ALA A 95 13.38 8.21 -5.21
C ALA A 95 14.47 9.19 -4.71
N ASP A 96 14.17 10.07 -3.73
CA ASP A 96 15.12 11.06 -3.21
C ASP A 96 16.13 10.48 -2.19
N GLY A 97 15.94 9.22 -1.80
CA GLY A 97 16.84 8.44 -0.93
C GLY A 97 16.83 8.86 0.55
N ARG A 98 16.05 9.88 0.93
CA ARG A 98 16.09 10.41 2.30
C ARG A 98 15.38 9.52 3.32
N LEU A 99 14.44 8.71 2.84
CA LEU A 99 13.61 7.82 3.64
C LEU A 99 13.80 6.36 3.28
N GLU A 100 14.85 6.06 2.49
CA GLU A 100 15.11 4.74 1.92
C GLU A 100 15.09 3.64 2.98
N LEU A 101 15.62 3.89 4.19
CA LEU A 101 15.59 2.91 5.27
C LEU A 101 14.16 2.63 5.78
N GLN A 102 13.36 3.67 6.01
CA GLN A 102 11.98 3.53 6.48
C GLN A 102 11.09 2.89 5.42
N GLU A 103 11.25 3.32 4.17
CA GLU A 103 10.53 2.82 3.02
C GLU A 103 10.85 1.35 2.77
N ASN A 104 12.13 0.96 2.79
CA ASN A 104 12.55 -0.44 2.67
C ASN A 104 12.05 -1.30 3.83
N GLN A 105 11.97 -0.74 5.05
CA GLN A 105 11.39 -1.44 6.18
C GLN A 105 9.89 -1.68 5.98
N ALA A 106 9.15 -0.72 5.42
CA ALA A 106 7.74 -0.87 5.09
C ALA A 106 7.52 -1.93 3.99
N ILE A 107 8.34 -1.92 2.93
CA ILE A 107 8.34 -2.93 1.87
C ILE A 107 8.64 -4.31 2.43
N SER A 108 9.67 -4.44 3.26
CA SER A 108 10.07 -5.70 3.88
C SER A 108 8.96 -6.27 4.76
N SER A 109 8.36 -5.43 5.61
CA SER A 109 7.24 -5.83 6.47
C SER A 109 6.02 -6.30 5.67
N LEU A 110 5.74 -5.65 4.53
CA LEU A 110 4.67 -6.06 3.62
C LEU A 110 5.00 -7.41 2.95
N ALA A 111 6.23 -7.60 2.47
CA ALA A 111 6.67 -8.86 1.88
C ALA A 111 6.50 -10.03 2.86
N GLU A 112 6.92 -9.85 4.13
CA GLU A 112 6.70 -10.83 5.20
C GLU A 112 5.21 -11.10 5.45
N ALA A 113 4.37 -10.06 5.46
CA ALA A 113 2.93 -10.21 5.63
C ALA A 113 2.29 -11.05 4.50
N LEU A 114 2.76 -10.86 3.27
CA LEU A 114 2.33 -11.62 2.10
C LEU A 114 2.95 -13.03 2.03
N GLY A 115 3.87 -13.37 2.93
CA GLY A 115 4.61 -14.64 2.90
C GLY A 115 5.56 -14.74 1.71
N LEU A 116 6.09 -13.61 1.26
CA LEU A 116 7.15 -13.50 0.27
C LEU A 116 8.50 -13.36 1.00
N ASP A 117 9.59 -13.61 0.28
CA ASP A 117 10.93 -13.36 0.79
C ASP A 117 11.30 -11.87 0.60
N PRO A 118 11.50 -11.11 1.69
CA PRO A 118 11.80 -9.68 1.63
C PRO A 118 13.11 -9.35 0.89
N ALA A 119 14.06 -10.30 0.80
CA ALA A 119 15.32 -10.07 0.12
C ALA A 119 15.18 -9.88 -1.40
N ASN A 120 14.01 -10.16 -1.96
CA ASN A 120 13.72 -10.04 -3.39
C ASN A 120 13.03 -8.73 -3.78
N TYR A 121 12.82 -7.80 -2.84
CA TYR A 121 12.03 -6.57 -3.02
C TYR A 121 12.72 -5.34 -2.44
#